data_AF-A0A518JUQ9-F1
#
_entry.id   AF-A0A518JUQ9-F1
#
_cell.length_a   1.000
_cell.length_b   1.000
_cell.length_c   1.000
_cell.angle_alpha   90.00
_cell.angle_beta   90.00
_cell.angle_gamma   90.00
#
_symmetry.space_group_name_H-M   'P 1'
#
loop_
_entity.id
_entity.type
_entity.pdbx_description
1 polymer ?
#
loop_
_entity_poly.entity_id
_entity_poly.type
_entity_poly.pdbx_seq_one_letter_code
_entity_poly.pdbx_strand_id
1 'polypeptide(L)'
;MNVNRLFAFLFIVSAFQVSLNAESPTGWSPVILPTGAYRAQIQAMPIHERPGRPFHIYGNTIRLIHQSNRSQPPTRPLRQIVFGTPVWIGPPALR
;
A
#
# COMPACT_ATOMS: atom_id res chain seq x y z
N MET A 1 -6.47 24.00 40.57
CA MET A 1 -6.98 23.08 39.52
C MET A 1 -6.86 21.66 40.08
N ASN A 2 -7.96 20.93 40.26
CA ASN A 2 -7.94 19.65 41.00
C ASN A 2 -7.32 18.54 40.15
N VAL A 3 -6.44 17.74 40.76
CA VAL A 3 -5.66 16.66 40.10
C VAL A 3 -6.55 15.70 39.30
N ASN A 4 -7.75 15.41 39.81
CA ASN A 4 -8.74 14.56 39.14
C ASN A 4 -9.24 15.13 37.81
N ARG A 5 -9.27 16.46 37.66
CA ARG A 5 -9.62 17.13 36.39
C ARG A 5 -8.48 17.08 35.38
N LEU A 6 -7.23 17.09 35.86
CA LEU A 6 -6.05 16.96 35.02
C LEU A 6 -5.95 15.56 34.41
N PHE A 7 -6.22 14.52 35.21
CA PHE A 7 -6.27 13.13 34.72
C PHE A 7 -7.39 12.90 33.71
N ALA A 8 -8.59 13.43 33.96
CA ALA A 8 -9.70 13.33 33.01
C ALA A 8 -9.39 14.05 31.68
N PHE A 9 -8.74 15.20 31.73
CA PHE A 9 -8.34 15.94 30.54
C PHE A 9 -7.26 15.18 29.73
N LEU A 10 -6.28 14.58 30.40
CA LEU A 10 -5.25 13.77 29.74
C LEU A 10 -5.82 12.52 29.05
N PHE A 11 -6.81 11.86 29.68
CA PHE A 11 -7.45 10.67 29.13
C PHE A 11 -8.24 10.98 27.84
N ILE A 12 -8.95 12.11 27.80
CA ILE A 12 -9.73 12.54 26.63
C ILE A 12 -8.82 12.91 25.45
N VAL A 13 -7.68 13.57 25.70
CA VAL A 13 -6.73 13.95 24.65
C VAL A 13 -6.07 12.71 24.00
N SER A 14 -5.88 11.62 24.74
CA SER A 14 -5.29 10.39 24.21
C SER A 14 -6.21 9.60 23.26
N ALA A 15 -7.53 9.79 23.34
CA ALA A 15 -8.50 9.01 22.58
C ALA A 15 -8.66 9.46 21.11
N PHE A 16 -8.08 10.59 20.70
CA PHE A 16 -8.26 11.18 19.37
C PHE A 16 -7.19 10.81 18.32
N GLN A 17 -6.30 9.85 18.59
CA GLN A 17 -5.14 9.58 17.72
C GLN A 17 -5.25 8.30 16.84
N VAL A 18 -6.45 7.74 16.64
CA VAL A 18 -6.60 6.62 15.69
C VAL A 18 -6.68 7.15 14.26
N SER A 19 -5.54 7.31 13.60
CA SER A 19 -5.49 7.42 12.13
C SER A 19 -5.86 6.07 11.52
N LEU A 20 -7.11 5.93 11.08
CA LEU A 20 -7.54 4.84 10.21
C LEU A 20 -6.97 5.04 8.80
N ASN A 21 -5.67 4.82 8.63
CA ASN A 21 -5.12 4.65 7.30
C ASN A 21 -5.53 3.25 6.84
N ALA A 22 -6.54 3.17 5.96
CA ALA A 22 -6.90 1.93 5.30
C ALA A 22 -5.69 1.47 4.46
N GLU A 23 -4.89 0.58 5.04
CA GLU A 23 -3.70 0.05 4.40
C GLU A 23 -4.15 -0.98 3.35
N SER A 24 -3.75 -0.77 2.10
CA SER A 24 -4.05 -1.72 1.05
C SER A 24 -3.34 -3.05 1.36
N PRO A 25 -4.00 -4.22 1.25
CA PRO A 25 -3.36 -5.53 1.43
C PRO A 25 -2.13 -5.76 0.54
N THR A 26 -2.01 -4.93 -0.51
CA THR A 26 -0.94 -4.97 -1.51
C THR A 26 0.11 -3.87 -1.33
N GLY A 27 -0.11 -2.94 -0.40
CA GLY A 27 0.64 -1.68 -0.29
C GLY A 27 0.38 -0.69 -1.43
N TRP A 28 -0.62 -0.94 -2.29
CA TRP A 28 -0.94 -0.06 -3.42
C TRP A 28 -1.69 1.19 -2.98
N SER A 29 -1.52 2.25 -3.77
CA SER A 29 -2.33 3.46 -3.65
C SER A 29 -3.78 3.15 -4.00
N PRO A 30 -4.76 3.47 -3.13
CA PRO A 30 -6.18 3.34 -3.47
C PRO A 30 -6.62 4.39 -4.53
N VAL A 31 -5.83 5.45 -4.70
CA VAL A 31 -6.10 6.52 -5.67
C VAL A 31 -5.64 6.09 -7.06
N ILE A 32 -6.63 5.77 -7.91
CA ILE A 32 -6.44 5.29 -9.30
C ILE A 32 -5.96 6.44 -10.20
N LEU A 33 -6.66 7.57 -10.16
CA LEU A 33 -6.34 8.78 -10.91
C LEU A 33 -5.83 9.86 -9.94
N PRO A 34 -4.51 9.99 -9.74
CA PRO A 34 -3.97 11.04 -8.88
C PRO A 34 -4.13 12.41 -9.55
N THR A 35 -4.57 13.38 -8.77
CA THR A 35 -4.69 14.79 -9.16
C THR A 35 -3.95 15.69 -8.15
N GLY A 36 -3.80 16.97 -8.49
CA GLY A 36 -3.23 17.98 -7.59
C GLY A 36 -1.83 17.65 -7.06
N ALA A 37 -1.59 18.00 -5.80
CA ALA A 37 -0.29 17.81 -5.12
C ALA A 37 0.15 16.34 -5.10
N TYR A 38 -0.78 15.41 -4.89
CA TYR A 38 -0.48 13.98 -4.88
C TYR A 38 0.03 13.49 -6.24
N ARG A 39 -0.55 13.99 -7.35
CA ARG A 39 -0.04 13.70 -8.70
C ARG A 39 1.39 14.20 -8.87
N ALA A 40 1.67 15.44 -8.48
CA ALA A 40 2.99 16.05 -8.62
C ALA A 40 4.05 15.25 -7.84
N GLN A 41 3.73 14.86 -6.61
CA GLN A 41 4.58 14.04 -5.77
C GLN A 41 4.95 12.71 -6.45
N ILE A 42 3.97 12.00 -6.99
CA ILE A 42 4.23 10.69 -7.62
C ILE A 42 4.95 10.82 -8.95
N GLN A 43 4.74 11.92 -9.68
CA GLN A 43 5.48 12.18 -10.92
C GLN A 43 6.96 12.44 -10.66
N ALA A 44 7.29 13.09 -9.54
CA ALA A 44 8.67 13.33 -9.12
C ALA A 44 9.43 12.04 -8.73
N MET A 45 8.71 10.98 -8.33
CA MET A 45 9.31 9.70 -7.98
C MET A 45 9.83 8.94 -9.23
N PRO A 46 10.98 8.25 -9.14
CA PRO A 46 11.39 7.23 -10.10
C PRO A 46 10.31 6.17 -10.33
N ILE A 47 10.12 5.70 -11.57
CA ILE A 47 8.97 4.86 -11.95
C ILE A 47 8.78 3.62 -11.07
N HIS A 48 9.88 3.03 -10.60
CA HIS A 48 9.94 1.81 -9.81
C HIS A 48 9.66 2.01 -8.31
N GLU A 49 9.73 3.25 -7.82
CA GLU A 49 9.40 3.62 -6.44
C GLU A 49 7.94 4.09 -6.32
N ARG A 50 7.28 4.37 -7.44
CA ARG A 50 5.87 4.78 -7.44
C ARG A 50 5.00 3.64 -6.91
N PRO A 51 4.03 3.92 -6.02
CA PRO A 51 3.10 2.91 -5.55
C PRO A 51 2.28 2.31 -6.71
N GLY A 52 2.03 1.01 -6.64
CA GLY A 52 1.08 0.34 -7.54
C GLY A 52 -0.32 0.96 -7.41
N ARG A 53 -1.13 0.84 -8.46
CA ARG A 53 -2.52 1.33 -8.46
C ARG A 53 -3.47 0.34 -9.10
N PRO A 54 -4.72 0.23 -8.64
CA PRO A 54 -5.74 -0.52 -9.35
C PRO A 54 -5.85 -0.07 -10.81
N PHE A 55 -6.13 -1.01 -11.72
CA PHE A 55 -6.30 -0.80 -13.18
C PHE A 55 -5.10 -0.22 -13.96
N HIS A 56 -3.99 0.10 -13.31
CA HIS A 56 -2.79 0.59 -13.98
C HIS A 56 -1.88 -0.58 -14.43
N ILE A 57 -2.44 -1.52 -15.20
CA ILE A 57 -1.83 -2.82 -15.53
C ILE A 57 -0.41 -2.67 -16.06
N TYR A 58 -0.20 -1.86 -17.11
CA TYR A 58 1.12 -1.69 -17.72
C TYR A 58 2.18 -1.18 -16.74
N GLY A 59 1.92 -0.06 -16.06
CA GLY A 59 2.91 0.52 -15.15
C GLY A 59 3.16 -0.37 -13.93
N ASN A 60 2.14 -1.08 -13.42
CA ASN A 60 2.34 -2.06 -12.34
C ASN A 60 3.23 -3.22 -12.79
N THR A 61 3.05 -3.72 -14.01
CA THR A 61 3.88 -4.80 -14.57
C THR A 61 5.34 -4.38 -14.67
N ILE A 62 5.64 -3.19 -15.20
CA ILE A 62 7.03 -2.69 -15.30
C ILE A 62 7.69 -2.58 -13.92
N ARG A 63 6.95 -2.08 -12.91
CA ARG A 63 7.45 -1.98 -11.52
C ARG A 63 7.77 -3.35 -10.97
N LEU A 64 6.89 -4.31 -11.19
CA LEU A 64 7.10 -5.64 -10.66
C LEU A 64 8.24 -6.38 -11.36
N ILE A 65 8.39 -6.24 -12.67
CA ILE A 65 9.55 -6.80 -13.39
C ILE A 65 10.85 -6.22 -12.83
N HIS A 66 10.87 -4.92 -12.55
CA HIS A 66 12.05 -4.30 -11.95
C HIS A 66 12.32 -4.81 -10.51
N GLN A 67 11.27 -5.02 -9.71
CA GLN A 67 11.38 -5.61 -8.37
C GLN A 67 11.81 -7.09 -8.43
N SER A 68 11.29 -7.87 -9.39
CA SER A 68 11.63 -9.28 -9.61
C SER A 68 13.09 -9.44 -10.01
N ASN A 69 13.62 -8.52 -10.81
CA ASN A 69 15.02 -8.53 -11.19
C ASN A 69 15.95 -8.20 -10.02
N ARG A 70 15.45 -7.54 -8.96
CA ARG A 70 16.21 -7.20 -7.74
C ARG A 70 15.99 -8.18 -6.58
N SER A 71 14.90 -8.97 -6.61
CA SER A 71 14.48 -9.83 -5.51
C SER A 71 14.61 -11.30 -5.91
N GLN A 72 15.27 -12.11 -5.08
CA GLN A 72 15.51 -13.53 -5.37
C GLN A 72 14.29 -14.46 -5.39
N PRO A 73 13.12 -14.19 -4.74
CA PRO A 73 11.95 -15.05 -4.89
C PRO A 73 11.12 -14.69 -6.15
N PRO A 74 10.50 -15.69 -6.81
CA PRO A 74 9.70 -15.47 -8.01
C PRO A 74 8.47 -14.61 -7.70
N THR A 75 8.43 -13.43 -8.31
CA THR A 75 7.30 -12.51 -8.24
C THR A 75 6.26 -12.95 -9.27
N ARG A 76 5.01 -13.14 -8.86
CA ARG A 76 3.89 -13.54 -9.74
C ARG A 76 3.02 -12.33 -10.09
N PRO A 77 3.33 -11.56 -11.15
CA PRO A 77 2.72 -10.26 -11.41
C PRO A 77 1.23 -10.27 -11.56
N LEU A 78 0.72 -11.13 -12.43
CA LEU A 78 -0.70 -11.19 -12.68
C LEU A 78 -1.47 -11.53 -11.40
N ARG A 79 -0.91 -12.39 -10.55
CA ARG A 79 -1.57 -12.80 -9.31
C ARG A 79 -1.56 -11.68 -8.26
N GLN A 80 -0.44 -11.00 -8.09
CA GLN A 80 -0.36 -9.83 -7.22
C GLN A 80 -1.25 -8.69 -7.73
N ILE A 81 -1.40 -8.54 -9.04
CA ILE A 81 -2.25 -7.51 -9.63
C ILE A 81 -3.74 -7.80 -9.45
N VAL A 82 -4.15 -9.05 -9.65
CA VAL A 82 -5.57 -9.45 -9.61
C VAL A 82 -6.04 -9.77 -8.19
N PHE A 83 -5.23 -10.46 -7.39
CA PHE A 83 -5.61 -10.97 -6.07
C PHE A 83 -4.87 -10.28 -4.92
N GLY A 84 -3.95 -9.36 -5.21
CA GLY A 84 -3.22 -8.63 -4.20
C GLY A 84 -2.12 -9.39 -3.47
N THR A 85 -1.94 -10.69 -3.75
CA THR A 85 -0.91 -11.53 -3.12
C THR A 85 -0.10 -12.31 -4.16
N PRO A 86 1.23 -12.39 -4.01
CA PRO A 86 2.06 -13.25 -4.85
C PRO A 86 1.95 -14.75 -4.47
N VAL A 87 1.52 -15.07 -3.24
CA VAL A 87 1.57 -16.43 -2.65
C VAL A 87 0.29 -17.22 -2.93
N TRP A 88 0.39 -18.33 -3.66
CA TRP A 88 -0.75 -19.24 -3.88
C TRP A 88 -1.29 -19.75 -2.54
N ILE A 89 -2.56 -19.44 -2.24
CA ILE A 89 -3.30 -19.99 -1.11
C ILE A 89 -4.29 -20.97 -1.72
N GLY A 90 -3.87 -22.22 -1.89
CA GLY A 90 -4.68 -23.27 -2.50
C GLY A 90 -3.87 -24.57 -2.63
N PRO A 91 -4.53 -25.68 -2.99
CA PRO A 91 -3.84 -26.95 -3.18
C PRO A 91 -2.71 -26.81 -4.23
N PRO A 92 -1.59 -27.54 -4.08
CA PRO A 92 -0.49 -27.48 -5.04
C PRO A 92 -0.99 -27.86 -6.43
N ALA A 93 -0.48 -27.18 -7.46
CA ALA A 93 -0.83 -27.50 -8.84
C ALA A 93 -0.41 -28.95 -9.14
N LEU A 94 -1.34 -29.76 -9.65
CA LEU A 94 -1.04 -31.09 -10.16
C LEU A 94 -0.06 -30.94 -11.35
N ARG A 95 1.09 -31.62 -11.25
CA ARG A 95 2.10 -31.66 -12.31
C ARG A 95 1.69 -32.63 -13.41
#